data_AF-A0A227IZN6-F1
#
_entry.id   AF-A0A227IZN6-F1
#
_cell.length_a   1.000
_cell.length_b   1.000
_cell.length_c   1.000
_cell.angle_alpha   90.00
_cell.angle_beta   90.00
_cell.angle_gamma   90.00
#
_symmetry.space_group_name_H-M   'P 1'
#
loop_
_entity.id
_entity.type
_entity.pdbx_description
1 polymer ?
#
loop_
_entity_poly.entity_id
_entity_poly.type
_entity_poly.pdbx_seq_one_letter_code
_entity_poly.pdbx_strand_id
1 'polypeptide(L)'
;PELDGLLGALKESGKDTFSPTVKKKSRIAKRVLMLGSKGGVGVSTISAFLSHSLSQQASLKTLLVEHDTLALNSDIFLGLKGLKAQQNSI
;
A
#
# COMPACT_ATOMS: atom_id res chain seq x y z
N PRO A 1 34.09 15.61 -30.92
CA PRO A 1 32.85 14.88 -31.28
C PRO A 1 32.22 14.07 -30.13
N GLU A 2 33.01 13.40 -29.27
CA GLU A 2 32.47 12.61 -28.13
C GLU A 2 32.23 13.44 -26.87
N LEU A 3 33.04 14.47 -26.63
CA LEU A 3 32.94 15.32 -25.43
C LEU A 3 31.67 16.18 -25.41
N ASP A 4 31.20 16.62 -26.57
CA ASP A 4 29.96 17.38 -26.71
C ASP A 4 28.72 16.54 -26.37
N GLY A 5 28.76 15.24 -26.70
CA GLY A 5 27.71 14.29 -26.33
C GLY A 5 27.62 14.07 -24.82
N LEU A 6 28.78 14.06 -24.15
CA LEU A 6 28.87 13.87 -22.70
C LEU A 6 28.41 15.13 -21.93
N LEU A 7 28.76 16.33 -22.43
CA LEU A 7 28.22 17.59 -21.91
C LEU A 7 26.70 17.71 -22.14
N GLY A 8 26.19 17.18 -23.25
CA GLY A 8 24.75 17.10 -23.52
C GLY A 8 24.00 16.26 -22.49
N ALA A 9 24.53 15.07 -22.16
CA ALA A 9 23.94 14.16 -21.18
C ALA A 9 23.93 14.72 -19.75
N LEU A 10 25.00 15.44 -19.35
CA LEU A 10 25.07 16.12 -18.06
C LEU A 10 24.08 17.30 -17.97
N LYS A 11 23.80 17.98 -19.09
CA LYS A 11 22.83 19.07 -19.15
C LYS A 11 21.37 18.58 -19.10
N GLU A 12 21.08 17.39 -19.60
CA GLU A 12 19.76 16.74 -19.49
C GLU A 12 19.42 16.31 -18.06
N SER A 13 20.43 15.94 -17.27
CA SER A 13 20.23 15.51 -15.87
C SER A 13 19.82 16.65 -14.92
N GLY A 14 19.88 17.91 -15.37
CA GLY A 14 19.58 19.11 -14.58
C GLY A 14 18.25 19.80 -14.90
N LYS A 15 17.43 19.26 -15.80
CA LYS A 15 16.11 19.80 -16.11
C LYS A 15 15.04 18.72 -15.94
N ASP A 16 14.55 18.60 -14.71
CA ASP A 16 13.24 18.05 -14.40
C ASP A 16 12.14 18.93 -15.03
N THR A 17 12.01 18.89 -16.36
CA THR A 17 10.82 19.36 -17.04
C THR A 17 10.01 18.13 -17.40
N PHE A 18 8.97 17.89 -16.59
CA PHE A 18 7.95 16.88 -16.77
C PHE A 18 7.45 16.80 -18.22
N SER A 19 7.69 15.66 -18.91
CA SER A 19 6.98 15.30 -20.14
C SER A 19 6.92 13.77 -20.30
N PRO A 20 5.79 13.20 -20.79
CA PRO A 20 5.28 11.91 -20.34
C PRO A 20 5.38 10.83 -21.42
N THR A 21 6.51 10.12 -21.56
CA THR A 21 6.59 8.95 -22.46
C THR A 21 7.49 7.83 -21.94
N VAL A 22 7.53 7.60 -20.64
CA VAL A 22 7.89 6.26 -20.14
C VAL A 22 6.60 5.46 -20.07
N LYS A 23 6.47 4.41 -20.89
CA LYS A 23 5.47 3.35 -20.69
C LYS A 23 5.73 2.73 -19.31
N LYS A 24 5.25 3.38 -18.25
CA LYS A 24 5.18 2.79 -16.92
C LYS A 24 4.33 1.55 -17.10
N LYS A 25 4.93 0.35 -17.02
CA LYS A 25 4.16 -0.87 -16.75
C LYS A 25 3.29 -0.52 -15.55
N SER A 26 1.99 -0.33 -15.79
CA SER A 26 1.07 0.04 -14.72
C SER A 26 1.19 -1.06 -13.67
N ARG A 27 1.77 -0.71 -12.51
CA ARG A 27 1.92 -1.68 -11.43
C ARG A 27 0.52 -1.97 -10.92
N ILE A 28 -0.01 -3.14 -11.29
CA ILE A 28 -1.32 -3.60 -10.82
C ILE A 28 -1.17 -3.91 -9.33
N ALA A 29 -1.98 -3.26 -8.49
CA ALA A 29 -2.06 -3.59 -7.07
C ALA A 29 -2.57 -5.03 -6.91
N LYS A 30 -1.87 -5.83 -6.10
CA LYS A 30 -2.30 -7.21 -5.80
C LYS A 30 -3.43 -7.16 -4.78
N ARG A 31 -4.50 -7.91 -5.03
CA ARG A 31 -5.61 -8.10 -4.08
C ARG A 31 -5.45 -9.47 -3.42
N VAL A 32 -5.45 -9.48 -2.09
CA VAL A 32 -5.30 -10.70 -1.29
C VAL A 32 -6.52 -10.81 -0.38
N LEU A 33 -7.22 -11.93 -0.46
CA LEU A 33 -8.35 -12.25 0.40
C LEU A 33 -7.89 -13.24 1.47
N MET A 34 -8.11 -12.92 2.74
CA MET A 34 -7.87 -13.82 3.86
C MET A 34 -9.21 -14.37 4.34
N LEU A 35 -9.33 -15.70 4.40
CA LEU A 35 -10.53 -16.40 4.88
C LEU A 35 -10.16 -17.33 6.03
N GLY A 36 -11.01 -17.37 7.05
CA GLY A 36 -10.91 -18.31 8.16
C GLY A 36 -11.97 -19.39 8.07
N SER A 37 -11.69 -20.57 8.63
CA SER A 37 -12.66 -21.66 8.69
C SER A 37 -13.76 -21.44 9.72
N LYS A 38 -13.44 -20.70 10.80
CA LYS A 38 -14.33 -20.39 11.94
C LYS A 38 -13.93 -19.04 12.56
N GLY A 39 -14.78 -18.52 13.46
CA GLY A 39 -14.43 -17.39 14.32
C GLY A 39 -13.29 -17.72 15.29
N GLY A 40 -12.52 -16.72 15.69
CA GLY A 40 -11.41 -16.89 16.66
C GLY A 40 -10.12 -17.49 16.11
N VAL A 41 -10.06 -17.83 14.82
CA VAL A 41 -8.82 -18.32 14.15
C VAL A 41 -7.73 -17.24 14.06
N GLY A 42 -8.10 -15.97 14.25
CA GLY A 42 -7.16 -14.84 14.23
C GLY A 42 -6.94 -14.23 12.84
N VAL A 43 -7.88 -14.39 11.91
CA VAL A 43 -7.82 -13.79 10.55
C VAL A 43 -7.58 -12.28 10.61
N SER A 44 -8.30 -11.56 11.47
CA SER A 44 -8.12 -10.11 11.64
C SER A 44 -6.72 -9.75 12.11
N THR A 45 -6.16 -10.51 13.05
CA THR A 45 -4.81 -10.31 13.58
C THR A 45 -3.75 -10.55 12.50
N ILE A 46 -3.86 -11.66 11.76
CA ILE A 46 -2.93 -11.98 10.67
C ILE A 46 -3.01 -10.93 9.57
N SER A 47 -4.22 -10.50 9.21
CA SER A 47 -4.45 -9.49 8.18
C SER A 47 -3.86 -8.14 8.59
N ALA A 48 -4.07 -7.69 9.83
CA ALA A 48 -3.50 -6.47 10.37
C ALA A 48 -1.96 -6.51 10.38
N PHE A 49 -1.37 -7.61 10.86
CA PHE A 49 0.08 -7.80 10.88
C PHE A 49 0.68 -7.79 9.47
N LEU A 50 0.07 -8.52 8.53
CA LEU A 50 0.51 -8.56 7.15
C LEU A 50 0.43 -7.19 6.50
N SER A 51 -0.67 -6.45 6.72
CA SER A 51 -0.82 -5.09 6.21
C SER A 51 0.23 -4.14 6.78
N HIS A 52 0.52 -4.25 8.08
CA HIS A 52 1.58 -3.48 8.73
C HIS A 52 2.97 -3.81 8.13
N SER A 53 3.31 -5.10 7.98
CA SER A 53 4.57 -5.55 7.38
C SER A 53 4.72 -5.05 5.94
N LEU A 54 3.70 -5.20 5.10
CA LEU A 54 3.72 -4.70 3.72
C LEU A 54 3.86 -3.17 3.65
N SER A 55 3.19 -2.45 4.56
CA SER A 55 3.26 -0.99 4.59
C SER A 55 4.60 -0.47 5.11
N GLN A 56 5.07 -0.97 6.26
CA GLN A 56 6.24 -0.44 6.97
C GLN A 56 7.55 -1.11 6.52
N GLN A 57 7.58 -2.44 6.42
CA GLN A 57 8.82 -3.16 6.10
C GLN A 57 9.09 -3.18 4.60
N ALA A 58 8.06 -3.36 3.77
CA ALA A 58 8.21 -3.39 2.31
C ALA A 58 7.96 -2.01 1.64
N SER A 59 7.59 -0.98 2.42
CA SER A 59 7.31 0.37 1.92
C SER A 59 6.28 0.40 0.77
N LEU A 60 5.29 -0.50 0.80
CA LEU A 60 4.24 -0.59 -0.21
C LEU A 60 3.00 0.21 0.20
N LYS A 61 2.32 0.79 -0.80
CA LYS A 61 0.97 1.33 -0.60
C LYS A 61 0.02 0.17 -0.36
N THR A 62 -0.36 -0.03 0.90
CA THR A 62 -1.20 -1.13 1.36
C THR A 62 -2.53 -0.61 1.85
N LEU A 63 -3.61 -1.26 1.43
CA LEU A 63 -4.97 -1.03 1.92
C LEU A 63 -5.45 -2.31 2.57
N LEU A 64 -5.89 -2.21 3.83
CA LEU A 64 -6.61 -3.28 4.52
C LEU A 64 -8.10 -2.98 4.44
N VAL A 65 -8.88 -3.95 3.99
CA VAL A 65 -10.36 -3.88 3.99
C VAL A 65 -10.86 -5.02 4.85
N GLU A 66 -11.48 -4.71 5.98
CA GLU A 66 -12.10 -5.70 6.85
C GLU A 66 -13.59 -5.84 6.52
N HIS A 67 -14.00 -7.08 6.26
CA HIS A 67 -15.39 -7.43 5.93
C HIS A 67 -16.14 -8.08 7.11
N ASP A 68 -15.49 -8.24 8.27
CA ASP A 68 -16.16 -8.73 9.47
C ASP A 68 -16.96 -7.58 10.11
N THR A 69 -18.28 -7.63 9.98
CA THR A 69 -19.20 -6.62 10.52
C THR A 69 -19.57 -6.88 11.97
N LEU A 70 -19.32 -8.08 12.51
CA LEU A 70 -19.75 -8.48 13.84
C LEU A 70 -18.65 -8.30 14.88
N ALA A 71 -17.39 -8.52 14.48
CA ALA A 71 -16.24 -8.49 15.39
C ALA A 71 -15.05 -7.73 14.79
N LEU A 72 -15.28 -6.46 14.47
CA LEU A 72 -14.24 -5.58 13.93
C LEU A 72 -13.20 -5.26 15.01
N ASN A 73 -11.97 -5.73 14.82
CA ASN A 73 -10.87 -5.59 15.77
C ASN A 73 -9.55 -5.12 15.10
N SER A 74 -9.55 -4.90 13.77
CA SER A 74 -8.32 -4.48 13.06
C SER A 74 -7.78 -3.14 13.53
N ASP A 75 -8.63 -2.21 13.95
CA ASP A 75 -8.23 -0.93 14.54
C ASP A 75 -7.37 -1.13 15.80
N ILE A 76 -7.78 -2.04 16.69
CA ILE A 76 -7.02 -2.44 17.87
C ILE A 76 -5.70 -3.08 17.46
N PHE A 77 -5.72 -4.05 16.53
CA PHE A 77 -4.51 -4.76 16.11
C PHE A 77 -3.50 -3.87 15.37
N LEU A 78 -3.97 -2.85 14.65
CA LEU A 78 -3.12 -1.84 14.02
C LEU A 78 -2.65 -0.76 14.99
N GLY A 79 -3.12 -0.77 16.24
CA GLY A 79 -2.77 0.21 17.26
C GLY A 79 -3.36 1.60 16.98
N LEU A 80 -4.45 1.68 16.22
CA LEU A 80 -5.12 2.93 15.88
C LEU A 80 -5.86 3.48 17.10
N LYS A 81 -5.27 4.49 17.75
CA LYS A 81 -5.89 5.17 18.90
C LYS A 81 -6.71 6.37 18.43
N GLY A 82 -7.94 6.49 18.94
CA GLY A 82 -8.78 7.68 18.76
C GLY A 82 -9.63 7.73 17.48
N LEU A 83 -9.58 6.68 16.66
CA LEU A 83 -10.53 6.51 15.55
C LEU A 83 -11.79 5.83 16.08
N LYS A 84 -12.92 6.55 16.10
CA LYS A 84 -14.21 5.91 16.33
C LYS A 84 -14.59 5.13 15.08
N ALA A 85 -14.96 3.86 15.25
CA ALA A 85 -15.55 3.08 14.17
C ALA A 85 -16.77 3.86 13.64
N GLN A 86 -16.69 4.34 12.40
CA GLN A 86 -17.85 4.87 11.70
C GLN A 86 -18.69 3.66 11.26
N GLN A 87 -19.62 3.25 12.12
CA GLN A 87 -20.68 2.35 11.71
C GLN A 87 -21.62 3.13 10.80
N ASN A 88 -21.54 2.87 9.50
CA ASN A 88 -22.62 3.23 8.60
C ASN A 88 -23.75 2.23 8.86
N SER A 89 -24.83 2.71 9.49
CA SER A 89 -26.11 1.98 9.51
C SER A 89 -26.58 1.82 8.07
N ILE A 90 -26.68 0.57 7.62
CA ILE A 90 -27.44 0.20 6.42
C ILE A 90 -28.91 0.06 6.82
#